data_AF-T1BBK9-F1
#
_entry.id   AF-T1BBK9-F1
#
_cell.length_a   1.000
_cell.length_b   1.000
_cell.length_c   1.000
_cell.angle_alpha   90.00
_cell.angle_beta   90.00
_cell.angle_gamma   90.00
#
_symmetry.space_group_name_H-M   'P 1'
#
loop_
_entity.id
_entity.type
_entity.pdbx_description
1 polymer ?
#
loop_
_entity_poly.entity_id
_entity_poly.type
_entity_poly.pdbx_seq_one_letter_code
_entity_poly.pdbx_strand_id
1 'polypeptide(L)'
;MFDAALLTGMRVVELKLFLEHPEWFDGTFIHLPRVAIKKQKATVTQRWVHLSIKGRTIIETLHKSINHEDLPTEQGLIKYLKACAERSGIGSEGINMKMFRKTYESWLICSYPERKEEVFLSQGHNSLTALRHYVNLPFTDSDREEMREFVDGWK
;
A
#
# COMPACT_ATOMS: atom_id res chain seq x y z
N MET A 1 -6.26 -9.63 0.30
CA MET A 1 -5.38 -9.04 1.33
C MET A 1 -4.09 -8.47 0.77
N PHE A 2 -3.26 -9.24 0.04
CA PHE A 2 -1.99 -8.72 -0.50
C PHE A 2 -2.19 -7.61 -1.53
N ASP A 3 -3.15 -7.75 -2.46
CA ASP A 3 -3.43 -6.69 -3.44
C ASP A 3 -3.93 -5.41 -2.78
N ALA A 4 -4.76 -5.54 -1.74
CA ALA A 4 -5.18 -4.39 -0.94
C ALA A 4 -4.00 -3.76 -0.18
N ALA A 5 -3.08 -4.56 0.38
CA ALA A 5 -1.87 -4.04 1.02
C ALA A 5 -0.96 -3.30 0.02
N LEU A 6 -0.87 -3.80 -1.22
CA LEU A 6 -0.15 -3.16 -2.31
C LEU A 6 -0.81 -1.83 -2.71
N LEU A 7 -2.04 -1.89 -3.23
CA LEU A 7 -2.70 -0.76 -3.91
C LEU A 7 -3.20 0.34 -2.97
N THR A 8 -3.20 0.11 -1.67
CA THR A 8 -3.44 1.15 -0.66
C THR A 8 -2.15 1.67 -0.04
N GLY A 9 -1.06 0.89 -0.10
CA GLY A 9 0.19 1.18 0.62
C GLY A 9 0.04 1.30 2.14
N MET A 10 -1.07 0.80 2.70
CA MET A 10 -1.29 0.78 4.15
C MET A 10 -0.40 -0.25 4.85
N ARG A 11 -0.05 0.02 6.10
CA ARG A 11 0.50 -1.02 6.98
C ARG A 11 -0.59 -2.06 7.26
N VAL A 12 -0.20 -3.30 7.57
CA VAL A 12 -1.17 -4.38 7.88
C VAL A 12 -2.15 -3.98 8.96
N VAL A 13 -1.67 -3.31 10.02
CA VAL A 13 -2.53 -2.83 11.10
C VAL A 13 -3.52 -1.75 10.67
N GLU A 14 -3.12 -0.87 9.75
CA GLU A 14 -3.98 0.17 9.18
C GLU A 14 -5.04 -0.48 8.29
N LEU A 15 -4.62 -1.42 7.42
CA LEU A 15 -5.53 -2.17 6.55
C LEU A 15 -6.54 -3.00 7.34
N LYS A 16 -6.12 -3.72 8.39
CA LYS A 16 -7.05 -4.49 9.23
C LYS A 16 -8.08 -3.59 9.91
N LEU A 17 -7.65 -2.46 10.45
CA LEU A 17 -8.57 -1.52 11.08
C LEU A 17 -9.52 -0.88 10.07
N PHE A 18 -9.02 -0.52 8.89
CA PHE A 18 -9.88 -0.04 7.80
C PHE A 18 -10.93 -1.08 7.40
N LEU A 19 -10.58 -2.36 7.37
CA LEU A 19 -11.56 -3.41 7.07
C LEU A 19 -12.67 -3.45 8.13
N GLU A 20 -12.35 -3.20 9.40
CA GLU A 20 -13.35 -3.06 10.48
C GLU A 20 -14.18 -1.77 10.39
N HIS A 21 -13.75 -0.80 9.57
CA HIS A 21 -14.35 0.53 9.40
C HIS A 21 -14.56 0.89 7.91
N PRO A 22 -15.44 0.16 7.20
CA PRO A 22 -15.69 0.40 5.77
C PRO A 22 -16.20 1.82 5.46
N GLU A 23 -16.79 2.51 6.43
CA GLU A 23 -17.27 3.89 6.30
C GLU A 23 -16.14 4.91 6.01
N TRP A 24 -14.88 4.53 6.19
CA TRP A 24 -13.74 5.36 5.84
C TRP A 24 -13.49 5.48 4.34
N PHE A 25 -14.15 4.65 3.52
CA PHE A 25 -14.04 4.69 2.07
C PHE A 25 -15.22 5.43 1.43
N ASP A 26 -14.94 6.48 0.67
CA ASP A 26 -15.96 7.32 0.02
C ASP A 26 -16.26 6.93 -1.45
N GLY A 27 -15.70 5.82 -1.91
CA GLY A 27 -15.75 5.37 -3.32
C GLY A 27 -14.52 5.78 -4.14
N THR A 28 -13.74 6.77 -3.67
CA THR A 28 -12.50 7.20 -4.32
C THR A 28 -11.30 7.15 -3.39
N PHE A 29 -11.46 7.68 -2.17
CA PHE A 29 -10.41 7.81 -1.17
C PHE A 29 -10.72 7.02 0.09
N ILE A 30 -9.67 6.64 0.82
CA ILE A 30 -9.80 6.12 2.18
C ILE A 30 -9.31 7.17 3.17
N HIS A 31 -10.19 7.66 4.04
CA HIS A 31 -9.82 8.53 5.16
C HIS A 31 -9.29 7.69 6.32
N LEU A 32 -8.00 7.77 6.62
CA LEU A 32 -7.43 7.13 7.81
C LEU A 32 -7.37 8.15 8.96
N PRO A 33 -8.29 8.08 9.94
CA PRO A 33 -8.27 8.96 11.09
C PRO A 33 -7.14 8.61 12.05
N ARG A 34 -6.91 9.46 13.05
CA ARG A 34 -5.84 9.30 14.05
C ARG A 34 -5.82 7.93 14.73
N VAL A 35 -7.00 7.36 14.99
CA VAL A 35 -7.14 6.04 15.62
C VAL A 35 -6.52 4.91 14.79
N ALA A 36 -6.41 5.10 13.46
CA ALA A 36 -5.73 4.18 12.57
C ALA A 36 -4.20 4.29 12.60
N ILE A 37 -3.66 5.43 13.02
CA ILE A 37 -2.23 5.68 13.05
C ILE A 37 -1.66 5.24 14.41
N LYS A 38 -1.44 3.93 14.56
CA LYS A 38 -0.93 3.35 15.82
C LYS A 38 0.57 3.59 16.08
N LYS A 39 1.30 4.19 15.14
CA LYS A 39 2.73 4.50 15.32
C LYS A 39 2.90 5.68 16.28
N GLN A 40 3.36 5.42 17.50
CA GLN A 40 3.50 6.43 18.57
C GLN A 40 4.34 7.67 18.18
N LYS A 41 5.35 7.52 17.31
CA LYS A 41 6.20 8.62 16.82
C LYS A 41 5.73 9.22 15.48
N ALA A 42 4.52 8.95 15.03
CA ALA A 42 4.00 9.55 13.80
C ALA A 42 3.65 11.01 14.04
N THR A 43 4.16 11.90 13.19
CA THR A 43 3.82 13.32 13.17
C THR A 43 2.51 13.60 12.41
N VAL A 44 2.18 12.72 11.45
CA VAL A 44 0.93 12.78 10.69
C VAL A 44 -0.19 12.17 11.52
N THR A 45 -1.21 12.97 11.82
CA THR A 45 -2.34 12.59 12.69
C THR A 45 -3.54 12.04 11.93
N GLN A 46 -3.61 12.24 10.62
CA GLN A 46 -4.59 11.64 9.71
C GLN A 46 -4.06 11.70 8.28
N ARG A 47 -4.56 10.85 7.39
CA ARG A 47 -4.24 10.97 5.96
C ARG A 47 -5.37 10.45 5.08
N TRP A 48 -5.41 10.96 3.85
CA TRP A 48 -6.23 10.43 2.78
C TRP A 48 -5.37 9.49 1.94
N VAL A 49 -5.82 8.25 1.77
CA VAL A 49 -5.18 7.29 0.85
C VAL A 49 -5.90 7.39 -0.48
N HIS A 50 -5.14 7.82 -1.49
CA HIS A 50 -5.58 7.90 -2.88
C HIS A 50 -5.45 6.51 -3.51
N LEU A 51 -6.38 6.16 -4.41
CA LEU A 51 -6.46 4.83 -5.00
C LEU A 51 -6.44 4.90 -6.53
N SER A 52 -5.80 3.91 -7.15
CA SER A 52 -5.95 3.67 -8.59
C SER A 52 -7.33 3.11 -8.91
N ILE A 53 -7.69 3.04 -10.19
CA ILE A 53 -8.93 2.38 -10.63
C ILE A 53 -8.97 0.94 -10.11
N LYS A 54 -7.86 0.20 -10.29
CA LYS A 54 -7.72 -1.18 -9.80
C LYS A 54 -7.82 -1.27 -8.27
N GLY A 55 -7.22 -0.30 -7.56
CA GLY A 55 -7.30 -0.21 -6.10
C GLY A 55 -8.74 -0.08 -5.61
N ARG A 56 -9.54 0.80 -6.21
CA ARG A 56 -10.95 1.01 -5.85
C ARG A 56 -11.77 -0.28 -6.02
N THR A 57 -11.66 -0.92 -7.19
CA THR A 57 -12.36 -2.19 -7.47
C THR A 57 -12.01 -3.28 -6.45
N ILE A 58 -10.73 -3.40 -6.08
CA ILE A 58 -10.29 -4.39 -5.08
C ILE A 58 -10.87 -4.09 -3.71
N ILE A 59 -10.90 -2.82 -3.28
CA ILE A 59 -11.45 -2.44 -1.96
C ILE A 59 -12.95 -2.69 -1.91
N GLU A 60 -13.70 -2.31 -2.95
CA GLU A 60 -15.13 -2.58 -3.06
C GLU A 60 -15.45 -4.08 -3.02
N THR A 61 -14.62 -4.91 -3.67
CA THR A 61 -14.79 -6.36 -3.69
C THR A 61 -14.40 -6.98 -2.35
N LEU A 62 -13.30 -6.51 -1.76
CA LEU A 62 -12.76 -7.03 -0.51
C LEU A 62 -13.77 -6.88 0.62
N HIS A 63 -14.39 -5.71 0.78
CA HIS A 63 -15.42 -5.49 1.80
C HIS A 63 -16.64 -6.41 1.66
N LYS A 64 -17.00 -6.82 0.44
CA LYS A 64 -18.10 -7.76 0.20
C LYS A 64 -17.73 -9.20 0.51
N SER A 65 -16.44 -9.54 0.38
CA SER A 65 -15.94 -10.92 0.46
C SER A 65 -15.35 -11.32 1.82
N ILE A 66 -14.97 -10.35 2.65
CA ILE A 66 -14.16 -10.63 3.84
C ILE A 66 -15.04 -10.89 5.06
N ASN A 67 -14.73 -11.96 5.79
CA ASN A 67 -15.21 -12.14 7.14
C ASN A 67 -14.19 -11.53 8.11
N HIS A 68 -14.61 -10.57 8.93
CA HIS A 68 -13.72 -9.85 9.86
C HIS A 68 -13.11 -10.78 10.92
N GLU A 69 -13.84 -11.82 11.32
CA GLU A 69 -13.39 -12.80 12.31
C GLU A 69 -12.22 -13.65 11.81
N ASP A 70 -12.07 -13.77 10.48
CA ASP A 70 -11.07 -14.62 9.82
C ASP A 70 -9.85 -13.83 9.31
N LEU A 71 -9.70 -12.56 9.71
CA LEU A 71 -8.59 -11.75 9.23
C LEU A 71 -7.23 -12.29 9.69
N PRO A 72 -6.34 -12.68 8.77
CA PRO A 72 -5.07 -13.31 9.13
C PRO A 72 -4.22 -12.38 9.99
N THR A 73 -3.39 -12.97 10.85
CA THR A 73 -2.38 -12.23 11.61
C THR A 73 -1.27 -11.77 10.67
N GLU A 74 -0.59 -10.67 11.03
CA GLU A 74 0.57 -10.20 10.25
C GLU A 74 1.66 -11.29 10.18
N GLN A 75 1.87 -12.04 11.26
CA GLN A 75 2.79 -13.19 11.30
C GLN A 75 2.36 -14.29 10.33
N GLY A 76 1.06 -14.60 10.26
CA GLY A 76 0.51 -15.57 9.31
C GLY A 76 0.73 -15.14 7.86
N LEU A 77 0.48 -13.86 7.54
CA LEU A 77 0.73 -13.28 6.22
C LEU A 77 2.23 -13.34 5.85
N ILE A 78 3.12 -12.97 6.77
CA ILE A 78 4.58 -13.04 6.54
C ILE A 78 5.01 -14.49 6.30
N LYS A 79 4.53 -15.44 7.12
CA LYS A 79 4.84 -16.87 6.94
C LYS A 79 4.43 -17.36 5.55
N TYR A 80 3.21 -17.00 5.12
CA TYR A 80 2.72 -17.36 3.79
C TYR A 80 3.57 -16.77 2.66
N LEU A 81 3.92 -15.48 2.75
CA LEU A 81 4.75 -14.82 1.75
C LEU A 81 6.14 -15.44 1.63
N LYS A 82 6.79 -15.72 2.76
CA LYS A 82 8.09 -16.37 2.77
C LYS A 82 8.02 -17.75 2.09
N ALA A 83 7.00 -18.54 2.39
CA ALA A 83 6.80 -19.83 1.72
C ALA A 83 6.56 -19.68 0.21
N CYS A 84 5.88 -18.62 -0.25
CA CYS A 84 5.73 -18.34 -1.67
C CYS A 84 7.05 -17.92 -2.33
N ALA A 85 7.83 -17.09 -1.66
CA ALA A 85 9.12 -16.61 -2.16
C ALA A 85 10.14 -17.76 -2.31
N GLU A 86 10.20 -18.68 -1.35
CA GLU A 86 11.03 -19.89 -1.44
C GLU A 86 10.59 -20.78 -2.61
N ARG A 87 9.28 -21.03 -2.76
CA ARG A 87 8.74 -21.83 -3.88
C ARG A 87 8.99 -21.21 -5.25
N SER A 88 9.13 -19.89 -5.31
CA SER A 88 9.38 -19.14 -6.55
C SER A 88 10.86 -18.97 -6.86
N GLY A 89 11.77 -19.46 -6.00
CA GLY A 89 13.22 -19.32 -6.18
C GLY A 89 13.79 -17.92 -5.92
N ILE A 90 12.99 -17.02 -5.34
CA ILE A 90 13.40 -15.63 -5.01
C ILE A 90 14.14 -15.58 -3.66
N GLY A 91 13.89 -16.56 -2.78
CA GLY A 91 14.36 -16.59 -1.40
C GLY A 91 13.52 -15.71 -0.46
N SER A 92 13.51 -16.04 0.83
CA SER A 92 12.68 -15.35 1.83
C SER A 92 13.38 -14.22 2.59
N GLU A 93 14.65 -13.94 2.27
CA GLU A 93 15.40 -12.87 2.92
C GLU A 93 14.77 -11.49 2.64
N GLY A 94 14.58 -10.70 3.67
CA GLY A 94 13.94 -9.37 3.55
C GLY A 94 12.43 -9.38 3.26
N ILE A 95 11.82 -10.53 2.92
CA ILE A 95 10.38 -10.63 2.61
C ILE A 95 9.53 -10.37 3.86
N ASN A 96 8.73 -9.30 3.80
CA ASN A 96 7.80 -8.90 4.84
C ASN A 96 6.73 -7.95 4.29
N MET A 97 5.67 -7.70 5.06
CA MET A 97 4.53 -6.89 4.62
C MET A 97 4.85 -5.43 4.31
N LYS A 98 5.94 -4.87 4.83
CA LYS A 98 6.35 -3.48 4.52
C LYS A 98 6.81 -3.34 3.07
N MET A 99 7.15 -4.43 2.39
CA MET A 99 7.60 -4.38 1.00
C MET A 99 6.49 -3.85 0.08
N PHE A 100 5.23 -4.26 0.26
CA PHE A 100 4.11 -3.83 -0.58
C PHE A 100 3.99 -2.31 -0.67
N ARG A 101 3.99 -1.66 0.50
CA ARG A 101 3.97 -0.20 0.58
C ARG A 101 5.16 0.45 -0.14
N LYS A 102 6.37 -0.08 0.08
CA LYS A 102 7.58 0.46 -0.59
C LYS A 102 7.51 0.28 -2.11
N THR A 103 7.04 -0.88 -2.57
CA THR A 103 6.86 -1.20 -3.99
C THR A 103 5.86 -0.24 -4.61
N TYR A 104 4.66 -0.11 -4.03
CA TYR A 104 3.62 0.73 -4.59
C TYR A 104 3.99 2.23 -4.57
N GLU A 105 4.59 2.71 -3.49
CA GLU A 105 5.12 4.07 -3.44
C GLU A 105 6.17 4.32 -4.53
N SER A 106 7.05 3.35 -4.78
CA SER A 106 8.05 3.44 -5.87
C SER A 106 7.39 3.53 -7.24
N TRP A 107 6.36 2.72 -7.49
CA TRP A 107 5.60 2.73 -8.74
C TRP A 107 4.87 4.07 -8.94
N LEU A 108 4.25 4.60 -7.89
CA LEU A 108 3.58 5.90 -7.94
C LEU A 108 4.56 7.05 -8.20
N ILE A 109 5.72 7.08 -7.55
CA ILE A 109 6.73 8.12 -7.79
C ILE A 109 7.32 8.02 -9.19
N CYS A 110 7.54 6.81 -9.69
CA CYS A 110 8.06 6.61 -11.04
C CYS A 110 7.04 7.03 -12.12
N SER A 111 5.75 6.77 -11.87
CA SER A 111 4.67 7.04 -12.83
C SER A 111 4.13 8.46 -12.77
N TYR A 112 4.18 9.09 -11.58
CA TYR A 112 3.69 10.45 -11.32
C TYR A 112 4.75 11.28 -10.58
N PRO A 113 5.95 11.49 -11.16
CA PRO A 113 7.04 12.22 -10.51
C PRO A 113 6.66 13.66 -10.11
N GLU A 114 5.74 14.28 -10.85
CA GLU A 114 5.17 15.60 -10.59
C GLU A 114 4.22 15.64 -9.38
N ARG A 115 3.66 14.49 -8.96
CA ARG A 115 2.74 14.36 -7.82
C ARG A 115 3.37 13.71 -6.59
N LYS A 116 4.71 13.67 -6.52
CA LYS A 116 5.47 13.03 -5.43
C LYS A 116 5.03 13.45 -4.02
N GLU A 117 4.67 14.72 -3.83
CA GLU A 117 4.20 15.22 -2.53
C GLU A 117 2.87 14.62 -2.12
N GLU A 118 1.92 14.53 -3.07
CA GLU A 118 0.64 13.83 -2.86
C GLU A 118 0.87 12.35 -2.54
N VAL A 119 1.79 11.69 -3.27
CA VAL A 119 2.17 10.30 -3.00
C VAL A 119 2.71 10.15 -1.59
N PHE A 120 3.64 11.02 -1.16
CA PHE A 120 4.19 10.97 0.19
C PHE A 120 3.15 11.20 1.27
N LEU A 121 2.21 12.14 1.06
CA LEU A 121 1.11 12.39 1.99
C LEU A 121 0.14 11.21 2.06
N SER A 122 -0.23 10.65 0.91
CA SER A 122 -1.11 9.48 0.79
C SER A 122 -0.50 8.24 1.44
N GLN A 123 0.80 8.06 1.25
CA GLN A 123 1.53 7.01 1.93
C GLN A 123 1.70 7.39 3.41
N GLY A 124 1.81 8.65 3.81
CA GLY A 124 2.10 9.06 5.19
C GLY A 124 3.59 8.98 5.51
N HIS A 125 4.41 9.45 4.58
CA HIS A 125 5.84 9.71 4.72
C HIS A 125 6.13 11.21 4.77
N ASN A 126 7.25 11.57 5.41
CA ASN A 126 7.81 12.92 5.31
C ASN A 126 8.72 13.01 4.08
N SER A 127 8.59 14.09 3.30
CA SER A 127 9.18 14.27 1.97
C SER A 127 10.70 14.11 1.94
N LEU A 128 11.41 14.53 2.99
CA LEU A 128 12.88 14.54 3.04
C LEU A 128 13.50 13.15 3.17
N THR A 129 12.85 12.20 3.84
CA THR A 129 13.35 10.83 4.00
C THR A 129 13.03 9.99 2.77
N ALA A 130 11.87 10.21 2.16
CA ALA A 130 11.42 9.47 1.00
C ALA A 130 12.29 9.78 -0.24
N LEU A 131 12.62 11.05 -0.50
CA LEU A 131 13.37 11.46 -1.70
C LEU A 131 14.70 10.71 -1.90
N ARG A 132 15.44 10.44 -0.82
CA ARG A 132 16.73 9.72 -0.88
C ARG A 132 16.62 8.28 -1.36
N HIS A 133 15.44 7.66 -1.22
CA HIS A 133 15.23 6.26 -1.59
C HIS A 133 14.76 6.07 -3.03
N TYR A 134 14.15 7.10 -3.65
CA TYR A 134 13.42 6.95 -4.91
C TYR A 134 14.07 7.64 -6.11
N VAL A 135 14.99 8.59 -5.88
CA VAL A 135 15.70 9.33 -6.96
C VAL A 135 16.66 8.44 -7.78
N ASN A 136 16.97 7.23 -7.30
CA ASN A 136 17.92 6.32 -7.97
C ASN A 136 17.32 4.93 -8.25
N LEU A 137 16.02 4.82 -8.50
CA LEU A 137 15.41 3.56 -8.90
C LEU A 137 15.60 3.34 -10.41
N PRO A 138 16.30 2.26 -10.83
CA PRO A 138 16.65 2.03 -12.23
C PRO A 138 15.50 1.35 -13.00
N PHE A 139 14.28 1.88 -12.91
CA PHE A 139 13.15 1.38 -13.69
C PHE A 139 13.30 1.80 -15.16
N THR A 140 13.15 0.83 -16.05
CA THR A 140 13.12 1.00 -17.50
C THR A 140 11.73 1.47 -17.97
N ASP A 141 11.62 1.86 -19.23
CA ASP A 141 10.32 2.21 -19.81
C ASP A 141 9.39 1.00 -19.92
N SER A 142 9.93 -0.22 -20.07
CA SER A 142 9.15 -1.46 -20.03
C SER A 142 8.54 -1.68 -18.64
N ASP A 143 9.33 -1.46 -17.59
CA ASP A 143 8.85 -1.57 -16.20
C ASP A 143 7.70 -0.60 -15.95
N ARG A 144 7.78 0.62 -16.51
CA ARG A 144 6.71 1.64 -16.39
C ARG A 144 5.43 1.22 -17.09
N GLU A 145 5.51 0.59 -18.26
CA GLU A 145 4.31 0.08 -18.95
C GLU A 145 3.66 -1.04 -18.14
N GLU A 146 4.44 -1.93 -17.54
CA GLU A 146 3.92 -2.99 -16.65
C GLU A 146 3.29 -2.42 -15.37
N MET A 147 3.86 -1.35 -14.81
CA MET A 147 3.30 -0.68 -13.63
C MET A 147 1.96 -0.01 -13.90
N ARG A 148 1.70 0.40 -15.14
CA ARG A 148 0.52 1.20 -15.53
C ARG A 148 -0.78 0.55 -15.07
N GLU A 149 -0.92 -0.76 -15.20
CA GLU A 149 -2.13 -1.49 -14.78
C GLU A 149 -2.47 -1.28 -13.29
N PHE A 150 -1.45 -1.03 -12.45
CA PHE A 150 -1.60 -0.90 -11.01
C PHE A 150 -1.83 0.54 -10.56
N VAL A 151 -1.25 1.51 -11.28
CA VAL A 151 -1.26 2.92 -10.90
C VAL A 151 -2.28 3.75 -11.68
N ASP A 152 -2.85 3.22 -12.78
CA ASP A 152 -3.72 4.02 -13.64
C ASP A 152 -4.94 4.59 -12.91
N GLY A 153 -5.23 5.85 -13.24
CA GLY A 153 -6.27 6.65 -12.60
C GLY A 153 -6.08 6.86 -11.09
N TRP A 154 -4.85 6.76 -10.57
CA TRP A 154 -4.54 7.08 -9.17
C TRP A 154 -4.86 8.54 -8.89
N LYS A 155 -5.85 8.76 -8.04
CA LYS A 155 -6.28 10.09 -7.65
C LYS A 155 -6.94 10.13 -6.30
#